data_AF-A0A7W0ZUV5-F1
#
_entry.id   AF-A0A7W0ZUV5-F1
#
_cell.length_a   1.000
_cell.length_b   1.000
_cell.length_c   1.000
_cell.angle_alpha   90.00
_cell.angle_beta   90.00
_cell.angle_gamma   90.00
#
_symmetry.space_group_name_H-M   'P 1'
#
loop_
_entity.id
_entity.type
_entity.pdbx_description
1 polymer ?
#
loop_
_entity_poly.entity_id
_entity_poly.type
_entity_poly.pdbx_seq_one_letter_code
_entity_poly.pdbx_strand_id
1 'polypeptide(L)'
;MRSFLFLAVILAATGCSRDKKTQDGLPPAQEWKADETGAMVQTGKGSAQPAPPPGMQNPKGGGHGAPNDPHAGLGIDPVDPHAGMGGGGAHGGSPDVGQMGLPAPDPNRPIDPTRYVKGVIKIHEKAKGRAKAGIPVFIVVKRADASGAPTGPALAVEKLTWNNTDITFELTEKQAMVGGTELTGDVVVTARYDQDGDALSKEPGDIVGNARVKLPADNVQIWLDTIL
;
A
#
# COMPACT_ATOMS: atom_id res chain seq x y z
N MET A 1 44.94 -46.78 -8.32
CA MET A 1 44.26 -47.13 -9.59
C MET A 1 43.23 -48.22 -9.32
N ARG A 2 41.94 -47.87 -9.19
CA ARG A 2 40.80 -48.77 -9.40
C ARG A 2 39.59 -47.94 -9.85
N SER A 3 39.47 -47.81 -11.18
CA SER A 3 38.24 -47.74 -11.97
C SER A 3 37.18 -48.75 -11.51
N PHE A 4 35.87 -48.69 -11.77
CA PHE A 4 34.89 -47.87 -12.52
C PHE A 4 33.53 -48.31 -11.91
N LEU A 5 32.51 -47.46 -11.79
CA LEU A 5 31.18 -47.70 -12.41
C LEU A 5 30.23 -46.52 -12.15
N PHE A 6 29.89 -45.83 -13.23
CA PHE A 6 28.69 -45.00 -13.34
C PHE A 6 27.46 -45.92 -13.36
N LEU A 7 26.41 -45.57 -12.62
CA LEU A 7 25.05 -45.99 -12.97
C LEU A 7 24.11 -44.80 -12.78
N ALA A 8 23.79 -44.15 -13.89
CA ALA A 8 22.67 -43.23 -14.01
C ALA A 8 21.39 -44.08 -14.19
N VAL A 9 20.38 -43.83 -13.36
CA VAL A 9 19.02 -44.32 -13.59
C VAL A 9 18.15 -43.11 -13.89
N ILE A 10 17.78 -43.00 -15.17
CA ILE A 10 16.74 -42.10 -15.67
C ILE A 10 15.43 -42.87 -15.55
N LEU A 11 14.48 -42.37 -14.75
CA LEU A 11 13.07 -42.73 -14.86
C LEU A 11 12.28 -41.48 -15.26
N ALA A 12 11.80 -41.49 -16.50
CA ALA A 12 10.74 -40.64 -16.98
C ALA A 12 9.41 -41.41 -16.86
N ALA A 13 8.40 -40.79 -16.23
CA ALA A 13 7.01 -41.17 -16.42
C ALA A 13 6.13 -39.92 -16.33
N THR A 14 5.33 -39.77 -17.37
CA THR A 14 4.42 -38.70 -17.74
C THR A 14 3.13 -38.67 -16.90
N GLY A 15 2.74 -37.46 -16.49
CA GLY A 15 1.41 -36.88 -16.72
C GLY A 15 0.20 -37.41 -15.93
N CYS A 16 -0.38 -36.52 -15.10
CA CYS A 16 -1.83 -36.33 -14.98
C CYS A 16 -2.15 -34.90 -14.50
N SER A 17 -2.79 -34.17 -15.41
CA SER A 17 -3.87 -33.18 -15.28
C SER A 17 -3.80 -32.00 -14.29
N ARG A 18 -4.01 -30.83 -14.92
CA ARG A 18 -4.38 -29.53 -14.38
C ARG A 18 -5.59 -29.61 -13.44
N ASP A 19 -5.40 -29.12 -12.22
CA ASP A 19 -6.41 -28.35 -11.51
C ASP A 19 -5.79 -27.00 -11.13
N LYS A 20 -6.16 -25.95 -11.88
CA LYS A 20 -5.92 -24.57 -11.50
C LYS A 20 -6.83 -24.28 -10.32
N LYS A 21 -6.36 -24.57 -9.11
CA LYS A 21 -6.89 -23.92 -7.90
C LYS A 21 -6.15 -22.61 -7.76
N THR A 22 -6.87 -21.53 -8.07
CA THR A 22 -6.49 -20.14 -7.88
C THR A 22 -5.77 -20.00 -6.55
N GLN A 23 -4.49 -19.63 -6.61
CA GLN A 23 -3.78 -19.10 -5.45
C GLN A 23 -4.38 -17.72 -5.23
N ASP A 24 -5.16 -17.56 -4.16
CA ASP A 24 -5.46 -16.24 -3.61
C ASP A 24 -4.16 -15.70 -3.00
N GLY A 25 -3.29 -15.24 -3.91
CA GLY A 25 -2.18 -14.36 -3.59
C GLY A 25 -2.74 -12.97 -3.33
N LEU A 26 -2.28 -12.34 -2.27
CA LEU A 26 -2.63 -10.95 -1.97
C LEU A 26 -2.32 -10.08 -3.19
N PRO A 27 -3.22 -9.17 -3.56
CA PRO A 27 -3.15 -8.49 -4.84
C PRO A 27 -2.07 -7.39 -4.84
N PRO A 28 -1.65 -6.90 -6.03
CA PRO A 28 -0.71 -5.78 -6.14
C PRO A 28 -1.20 -4.56 -5.34
N ALA A 29 -0.29 -3.68 -4.91
CA ALA A 29 -0.60 -2.56 -4.02
C ALA A 29 -1.74 -1.63 -4.51
N GLN A 30 -2.09 -1.67 -5.81
CA GLN A 30 -3.23 -0.93 -6.37
C GLN A 30 -4.62 -1.53 -6.05
N GLU A 31 -4.71 -2.74 -5.53
CA GLU A 31 -5.96 -3.49 -5.29
C GLU A 31 -6.33 -3.57 -3.81
N TRP A 32 -5.71 -2.79 -2.93
CA TRP A 32 -6.09 -2.68 -1.50
C TRP A 32 -7.44 -1.98 -1.24
N LYS A 33 -8.33 -1.95 -2.24
CA LYS A 33 -9.71 -1.55 -2.01
C LYS A 33 -10.45 -2.79 -1.51
N ALA A 34 -10.88 -2.76 -0.25
CA ALA A 34 -11.76 -3.77 0.31
C ALA A 34 -12.98 -3.95 -0.62
N ASP A 35 -13.20 -5.17 -1.10
CA ASP A 35 -14.37 -5.56 -1.86
C ASP A 35 -15.63 -5.30 -1.01
N GLU A 36 -16.39 -4.27 -1.36
CA GLU A 36 -17.81 -4.20 -1.03
C GLU A 36 -18.58 -5.02 -2.07
N THR A 37 -18.69 -6.32 -1.85
CA THR A 37 -19.73 -7.11 -2.53
C THR A 37 -20.65 -7.78 -1.53
N GLY A 38 -21.92 -7.35 -1.58
CA GLY A 38 -23.04 -8.16 -1.13
C GLY A 38 -24.31 -7.40 -0.81
N ALA A 39 -25.09 -7.00 -1.83
CA ALA A 39 -26.53 -7.31 -1.89
C ALA A 39 -27.21 -6.83 -3.20
N MET A 40 -27.32 -7.77 -4.15
CA MET A 40 -28.58 -8.21 -4.80
C MET A 40 -29.49 -7.20 -5.55
N VAL A 41 -29.41 -7.29 -6.89
CA VAL A 41 -30.50 -7.44 -7.88
C VAL A 41 -31.91 -7.00 -7.48
N GLN A 42 -32.47 -6.01 -8.20
CA GLN A 42 -33.84 -6.13 -8.73
C GLN A 42 -34.08 -5.26 -9.98
N THR A 43 -34.29 -5.92 -11.11
CA THR A 43 -34.93 -5.41 -12.32
C THR A 43 -36.44 -5.25 -12.12
N GLY A 44 -37.05 -4.16 -12.60
CA GLY A 44 -38.51 -4.06 -12.68
C GLY A 44 -39.04 -2.75 -13.29
N LYS A 45 -39.53 -2.83 -14.53
CA LYS A 45 -40.41 -1.84 -15.20
C LYS A 45 -41.78 -1.77 -14.52
N GLY A 46 -42.41 -0.58 -14.47
CA GLY A 46 -43.88 -0.47 -14.59
C GLY A 46 -44.62 0.57 -13.74
N SER A 47 -45.23 1.53 -14.44
CA SER A 47 -46.58 2.13 -14.25
C SER A 47 -46.90 3.16 -13.14
N ALA A 48 -47.22 4.37 -13.64
CA ALA A 48 -48.45 5.18 -13.46
C ALA A 48 -48.70 6.07 -12.20
N GLN A 49 -48.99 7.35 -12.47
CA GLN A 49 -49.51 8.42 -11.58
C GLN A 49 -50.96 8.15 -11.09
N PRO A 50 -51.48 8.95 -10.13
CA PRO A 50 -52.31 10.11 -10.50
C PRO A 50 -52.12 11.40 -9.64
N ALA A 51 -52.76 12.47 -10.14
CA ALA A 51 -52.57 13.90 -9.87
C ALA A 51 -53.21 14.46 -8.55
N PRO A 52 -52.84 15.69 -8.12
CA PRO A 52 -53.51 16.41 -7.04
C PRO A 52 -54.74 17.23 -7.53
N PRO A 53 -55.78 17.44 -6.68
CA PRO A 53 -56.94 18.27 -7.00
C PRO A 53 -56.71 19.79 -6.74
N PRO A 54 -57.56 20.67 -7.31
CA PRO A 54 -57.30 22.11 -7.40
C PRO A 54 -58.05 22.97 -6.38
N GLY A 55 -57.44 24.09 -6.00
CA GLY A 55 -58.14 25.34 -5.67
C GLY A 55 -58.19 25.75 -4.19
N MET A 56 -57.60 26.92 -3.89
CA MET A 56 -58.07 28.02 -3.01
C MET A 56 -56.88 28.97 -2.78
N GLN A 57 -56.77 30.03 -3.58
CA GLN A 57 -57.15 31.41 -3.23
C GLN A 57 -56.18 32.11 -2.25
N ASN A 58 -55.33 32.95 -2.85
CA ASN A 58 -54.68 34.14 -2.26
C ASN A 58 -55.76 35.06 -1.63
N PRO A 59 -55.51 35.97 -0.65
CA PRO A 59 -54.87 37.24 -1.01
C PRO A 59 -54.20 38.08 0.14
N LYS A 60 -53.56 39.18 -0.30
CA LYS A 60 -53.17 40.42 0.43
C LYS A 60 -51.89 40.32 1.27
N GLY A 61 -50.95 41.27 1.21
CA GLY A 61 -50.89 42.54 0.51
C GLY A 61 -49.94 43.50 1.24
N GLY A 62 -49.23 44.35 0.49
CA GLY A 62 -48.50 45.55 0.97
C GLY A 62 -47.25 45.24 1.80
N GLY A 63 -46.10 45.89 1.63
CA GLY A 63 -45.79 47.18 1.05
C GLY A 63 -44.86 47.93 2.00
N HIS A 64 -43.77 48.49 1.45
CA HIS A 64 -42.89 49.54 1.98
C HIS A 64 -41.67 49.15 2.84
N GLY A 65 -40.55 49.80 2.51
CA GLY A 65 -39.51 50.18 3.46
C GLY A 65 -38.09 49.72 3.11
N ALA A 66 -37.35 50.55 2.37
CA ALA A 66 -35.89 50.49 2.30
C ALA A 66 -35.25 51.13 3.56
N PRO A 67 -33.94 51.45 3.61
CA PRO A 67 -32.84 50.60 4.05
C PRO A 67 -32.07 51.21 5.26
N ASN A 68 -31.19 50.41 5.88
CA ASN A 68 -30.20 50.74 6.92
C ASN A 68 -30.68 50.85 8.37
N ASP A 69 -30.26 49.91 9.23
CA ASP A 69 -29.58 50.24 10.49
C ASP A 69 -28.77 49.02 11.02
N PRO A 70 -27.54 49.18 11.53
CA PRO A 70 -26.67 48.10 11.99
C PRO A 70 -26.74 47.92 13.52
N HIS A 71 -26.84 46.67 13.96
CA HIS A 71 -26.70 46.22 15.35
C HIS A 71 -27.62 46.85 16.42
N ALA A 72 -28.82 46.29 16.57
CA ALA A 72 -29.50 46.22 17.85
C ALA A 72 -29.43 44.77 18.39
N GLY A 73 -28.45 44.49 19.27
CA GLY A 73 -28.60 43.43 20.28
C GLY A 73 -29.64 43.89 21.32
N LEU A 74 -30.28 43.04 22.13
CA LEU A 74 -29.91 41.79 22.77
C LEU A 74 -31.22 41.06 23.18
N GLY A 75 -31.26 39.73 23.14
CA GLY A 75 -32.35 38.97 23.78
C GLY A 75 -32.54 37.51 23.35
N ILE A 76 -31.52 36.68 23.59
CA ILE A 76 -31.54 35.24 23.95
C ILE A 76 -32.79 34.40 23.58
N ASP A 77 -32.59 33.44 22.67
CA ASP A 77 -33.16 32.08 22.75
C ASP A 77 -32.04 31.05 22.49
N PRO A 78 -31.98 29.92 23.22
CA PRO A 78 -30.86 28.99 23.25
C PRO A 78 -30.93 28.01 22.08
N VAL A 79 -30.29 28.37 20.97
CA VAL A 79 -30.05 27.44 19.86
C VAL A 79 -28.55 27.26 19.71
N ASP A 80 -28.07 26.23 20.40
CA ASP A 80 -27.02 25.30 19.97
C ASP A 80 -25.70 25.90 19.39
N PRO A 81 -24.62 25.95 20.18
CA PRO A 81 -23.29 26.32 19.68
C PRO A 81 -22.59 25.21 18.87
N HIS A 82 -23.28 24.16 18.40
CA HIS A 82 -22.69 23.04 17.66
C HIS A 82 -23.24 22.85 16.24
N ALA A 83 -23.43 23.93 15.48
CA ALA A 83 -23.54 23.83 14.02
C ALA A 83 -22.14 23.61 13.40
N GLY A 84 -21.61 22.39 13.55
CA GLY A 84 -20.34 21.98 12.94
C GLY A 84 -19.70 20.69 13.46
N MET A 85 -20.28 20.01 14.46
CA MET A 85 -19.84 18.66 14.85
C MET A 85 -20.67 17.61 14.12
N GLY A 86 -20.34 17.42 12.84
CA GLY A 86 -20.87 16.32 12.03
C GLY A 86 -19.87 15.18 11.96
N GLY A 87 -20.21 14.07 12.62
CA GLY A 87 -19.80 12.73 12.19
C GLY A 87 -18.54 12.19 12.86
N GLY A 88 -18.75 11.30 13.83
CA GLY A 88 -17.71 10.44 14.37
C GLY A 88 -17.14 9.49 13.31
N GLY A 89 -15.92 9.07 13.58
CA GLY A 89 -15.19 8.15 12.72
C GLY A 89 -13.75 8.09 13.18
N ALA A 90 -13.53 7.55 14.37
CA ALA A 90 -12.23 6.98 14.73
C ALA A 90 -11.96 5.83 13.74
N HIS A 91 -11.36 6.15 12.60
CA HIS A 91 -10.82 5.19 11.67
C HIS A 91 -9.32 5.41 11.61
N GLY A 92 -8.60 4.50 12.26
CA GLY A 92 -7.20 4.25 11.96
C GLY A 92 -7.11 3.80 10.51
N GLY A 93 -6.93 4.77 9.62
CA GLY A 93 -6.64 4.57 8.21
C GLY A 93 -5.23 5.04 7.94
N SER A 94 -4.44 4.23 7.22
CA SER A 94 -3.13 4.62 6.73
C SER A 94 -3.17 6.01 6.07
N PRO A 95 -2.11 6.83 6.17
CA PRO A 95 -2.07 8.12 5.52
C PRO A 95 -2.19 7.94 4.00
N ASP A 96 -3.35 8.30 3.45
CA ASP A 96 -3.57 8.35 2.02
C ASP A 96 -2.64 9.44 1.45
N VAL A 97 -1.67 9.03 0.62
CA VAL A 97 -0.71 9.96 0.02
C VAL A 97 -1.40 11.02 -0.86
N GLY A 98 -2.59 10.72 -1.40
CA GLY A 98 -3.43 11.65 -2.12
C GLY A 98 -4.07 12.72 -1.23
N GLN A 99 -4.39 12.39 0.03
CA GLN A 99 -4.86 13.40 1.01
C GLN A 99 -3.75 14.38 1.40
N MET A 100 -2.48 13.99 1.25
CA MET A 100 -1.32 14.88 1.43
C MET A 100 -1.00 15.73 0.19
N GLY A 101 -1.82 15.67 -0.86
CA GLY A 101 -1.60 16.42 -2.11
C GLY A 101 -0.41 15.93 -2.93
N LEU A 102 0.13 14.75 -2.62
CA LEU A 102 1.22 14.14 -3.38
C LEU A 102 0.66 13.37 -4.59
N PRO A 103 1.32 13.45 -5.76
CA PRO A 103 0.87 12.72 -6.93
C PRO A 103 0.98 11.22 -6.71
N ALA A 104 -0.03 10.46 -7.13
CA ALA A 104 0.03 9.01 -7.15
C ALA A 104 1.09 8.52 -8.17
N PRO A 105 1.71 7.35 -7.95
CA PRO A 105 2.60 6.73 -8.94
C PRO A 105 1.88 6.46 -10.28
N ASP A 106 2.50 6.88 -11.38
CA ASP A 106 2.03 6.55 -12.73
C ASP A 106 2.59 5.17 -13.16
N PRO A 107 1.73 4.14 -13.36
CA PRO A 107 2.18 2.81 -13.74
C PRO A 107 2.74 2.73 -15.18
N ASN A 108 2.43 3.71 -16.03
CA ASN A 108 2.85 3.74 -17.44
C ASN A 108 4.05 4.65 -17.69
N ARG A 109 4.61 5.26 -16.64
CA ARG A 109 5.75 6.15 -16.79
C ARG A 109 6.94 5.38 -17.38
N PRO A 110 7.72 5.97 -18.30
CA PRO A 110 8.97 5.38 -18.75
C PRO A 110 9.93 5.18 -17.57
N ILE A 111 10.49 3.99 -17.43
CA ILE A 111 11.48 3.70 -16.40
C ILE A 111 12.85 4.06 -16.92
N ASP A 112 13.55 4.93 -16.18
CA ASP A 112 14.95 5.25 -16.48
C ASP A 112 15.85 4.06 -16.07
N PRO A 113 16.59 3.45 -17.01
CA PRO A 113 17.44 2.29 -16.72
C PRO A 113 18.65 2.63 -15.84
N THR A 114 18.89 3.91 -15.52
CA THR A 114 19.95 4.35 -14.60
C THR A 114 19.47 4.59 -13.17
N ARG A 115 18.18 4.33 -12.88
CA ARG A 115 17.54 4.60 -11.59
C ARG A 115 17.03 3.31 -10.96
N TYR A 116 17.95 2.53 -10.43
CA TYR A 116 17.65 1.22 -9.85
C TYR A 116 18.56 0.88 -8.67
N VAL A 117 18.07 -0.07 -7.87
CA VAL A 117 18.90 -0.85 -6.96
C VAL A 117 18.57 -2.32 -7.13
N LYS A 118 19.59 -3.15 -7.35
CA LYS A 118 19.41 -4.60 -7.49
C LYS A 118 20.44 -5.39 -6.71
N GLY A 119 20.01 -6.55 -6.22
CA GLY A 119 20.83 -7.30 -5.28
C GLY A 119 20.22 -8.62 -4.85
N VAL A 120 20.77 -9.14 -3.77
CA VAL A 120 20.38 -10.41 -3.15
C VAL A 120 20.19 -10.20 -1.65
N ILE A 121 19.07 -10.71 -1.14
CA ILE A 121 18.77 -10.83 0.28
C ILE A 121 19.17 -12.24 0.72
N LYS A 122 19.94 -12.31 1.80
CA LYS A 122 20.47 -13.54 2.37
C LYS A 122 20.12 -13.60 3.85
N ILE A 123 20.01 -14.80 4.39
CA ILE A 123 19.89 -14.97 5.85
C ILE A 123 21.26 -15.24 6.45
N HIS A 124 21.62 -14.44 7.45
CA HIS A 124 22.82 -14.66 8.24
C HIS A 124 22.68 -15.92 9.10
N GLU A 125 23.78 -16.63 9.37
CA GLU A 125 23.78 -17.89 10.15
C GLU A 125 23.01 -17.80 11.46
N LYS A 126 23.08 -16.65 12.14
CA LYS A 126 22.39 -16.37 13.41
C LYS A 126 20.85 -16.46 13.34
N ALA A 127 20.27 -16.35 12.14
CA ALA A 127 18.83 -16.33 11.94
C ALA A 127 18.32 -17.48 11.02
N LYS A 128 19.18 -18.37 10.52
CA LYS A 128 18.79 -19.45 9.58
C LYS A 128 17.68 -20.38 10.08
N GLY A 129 17.63 -20.66 11.39
CA GLY A 129 16.59 -21.51 11.97
C GLY A 129 15.23 -20.83 12.19
N ARG A 130 15.12 -19.53 11.90
CA ARG A 130 13.92 -18.72 12.18
C ARG A 130 13.08 -18.47 10.95
N ALA A 131 13.66 -18.51 9.76
CA ALA A 131 12.95 -18.24 8.52
C ALA A 131 12.32 -19.50 7.91
N LYS A 132 11.11 -19.32 7.39
CA LYS A 132 10.26 -20.33 6.76
C LYS A 132 9.82 -19.79 5.40
N ALA A 133 9.69 -20.67 4.42
CA ALA A 133 9.16 -20.30 3.12
C ALA A 133 7.71 -19.83 3.23
N GLY A 134 7.29 -18.99 2.28
CA GLY A 134 5.95 -18.41 2.22
C GLY A 134 5.80 -17.12 3.03
N ILE A 135 6.77 -16.78 3.88
CA ILE A 135 6.72 -15.60 4.73
C ILE A 135 7.17 -14.36 3.95
N PRO A 136 6.47 -13.22 4.07
CA PRO A 136 6.82 -12.03 3.30
C PRO A 136 8.13 -11.40 3.74
N VAL A 137 8.80 -10.81 2.76
CA VAL A 137 9.97 -9.96 2.95
C VAL A 137 9.67 -8.61 2.34
N PHE A 138 9.64 -7.57 3.17
CA PHE A 138 9.45 -6.20 2.73
C PHE A 138 10.80 -5.54 2.50
N ILE A 139 10.99 -4.98 1.31
CA ILE A 139 12.15 -4.17 0.95
C ILE A 139 11.70 -2.72 0.94
N VAL A 140 12.41 -1.88 1.68
CA VAL A 140 12.12 -0.45 1.80
C VAL A 140 13.38 0.33 1.49
N VAL A 141 13.29 1.25 0.52
CA VAL A 141 14.37 2.17 0.17
C VAL A 141 14.06 3.55 0.75
N LYS A 142 14.94 4.07 1.59
CA LYS A 142 14.83 5.41 2.17
C LYS A 142 16.10 6.21 1.91
N ARG A 143 16.02 7.54 1.96
CA ARG A 143 17.22 8.40 1.90
C ARG A 143 18.13 8.09 3.09
N ALA A 144 19.43 8.16 2.89
CA ALA A 144 20.38 8.17 3.99
C ALA A 144 20.57 9.60 4.50
N ASP A 145 20.55 9.81 5.80
CA ASP A 145 21.01 11.07 6.39
C ASP A 145 22.55 11.15 6.44
N ALA A 146 23.08 12.24 7.00
CA ALA A 146 24.52 12.45 7.13
C ALA A 146 25.22 11.37 7.97
N SER A 147 24.52 10.76 8.93
CA SER A 147 25.02 9.65 9.75
C SER A 147 24.95 8.30 9.03
N GLY A 148 24.24 8.24 7.90
CA GLY A 148 23.98 7.01 7.15
C GLY A 148 22.73 6.26 7.62
N ALA A 149 21.91 6.85 8.49
CA ALA A 149 20.67 6.25 8.94
C ALA A 149 19.53 6.51 7.94
N PRO A 150 18.54 5.60 7.84
CA PRO A 150 17.38 5.79 6.98
C PRO A 150 16.50 6.95 7.48
N THR A 151 16.20 7.91 6.61
CA THR A 151 15.41 9.10 6.94
C THR A 151 14.29 9.37 5.92
N GLY A 152 13.31 10.17 6.32
CA GLY A 152 12.20 10.61 5.48
C GLY A 152 11.17 9.52 5.15
N PRO A 153 10.29 9.76 4.15
CA PRO A 153 9.37 8.75 3.63
C PRO A 153 10.11 7.67 2.83
N ALA A 154 9.44 6.54 2.58
CA ALA A 154 9.97 5.53 1.67
C ALA A 154 9.93 6.05 0.23
N LEU A 155 11.04 5.87 -0.50
CA LEU A 155 11.15 6.20 -1.91
C LEU A 155 10.50 5.12 -2.76
N ALA A 156 10.83 3.86 -2.45
CA ALA A 156 10.29 2.69 -3.12
C ALA A 156 10.12 1.53 -2.13
N VAL A 157 9.13 0.69 -2.38
CA VAL A 157 8.81 -0.48 -1.56
C VAL A 157 8.47 -1.67 -2.46
N GLU A 158 8.96 -2.85 -2.08
CA GLU A 158 8.61 -4.11 -2.73
C GLU A 158 8.30 -5.17 -1.68
N LYS A 159 7.28 -5.99 -1.93
CA LYS A 159 6.95 -7.17 -1.13
C LYS A 159 7.35 -8.42 -1.91
N LEU A 160 8.25 -9.22 -1.34
CA LEU A 160 8.68 -10.51 -1.87
C LEU A 160 8.23 -11.63 -0.94
N THR A 161 8.33 -12.87 -1.41
CA THR A 161 8.02 -14.07 -0.61
C THR A 161 9.29 -14.88 -0.39
N TRP A 162 9.59 -15.20 0.87
CA TRP A 162 10.72 -16.05 1.22
C TRP A 162 10.56 -17.46 0.67
N ASN A 163 11.61 -17.99 0.05
CA ASN A 163 11.60 -19.29 -0.63
C ASN A 163 12.59 -20.30 -0.02
N ASN A 164 13.05 -20.06 1.23
CA ASN A 164 14.11 -20.83 1.91
C ASN A 164 15.50 -20.73 1.27
N THR A 165 15.67 -19.86 0.28
CA THR A 165 16.95 -19.58 -0.36
C THR A 165 17.16 -18.08 -0.46
N ASP A 166 18.31 -17.68 -1.00
CA ASP A 166 18.59 -16.29 -1.31
C ASP A 166 17.54 -15.72 -2.27
N ILE A 167 17.12 -14.47 -2.06
CA ILE A 167 16.13 -13.79 -2.91
C ILE A 167 16.80 -12.67 -3.69
N THR A 168 16.67 -12.71 -5.01
CA THR A 168 17.04 -11.58 -5.87
C THR A 168 15.97 -10.50 -5.83
N PHE A 169 16.37 -9.23 -5.79
CA PHE A 169 15.45 -8.10 -5.86
C PHE A 169 15.94 -7.04 -6.85
N GLU A 170 14.99 -6.27 -7.38
CA GLU A 170 15.25 -5.11 -8.22
C GLU A 170 14.16 -4.06 -7.99
N LEU A 171 14.55 -2.95 -7.36
CA LEU A 171 13.66 -1.81 -7.19
C LEU A 171 14.04 -0.73 -8.20
N THR A 172 13.03 -0.32 -8.94
CA THR A 172 13.05 0.77 -9.91
C THR A 172 11.98 1.77 -9.54
N GLU A 173 11.80 2.77 -10.38
CA GLU A 173 10.76 3.77 -10.19
C GLU A 173 9.32 3.21 -10.27
N LYS A 174 9.14 1.96 -10.74
CA LYS A 174 7.85 1.24 -10.68
C LYS A 174 7.41 0.97 -9.24
N GLN A 175 8.36 0.77 -8.35
CA GLN A 175 8.12 0.51 -6.93
C GLN A 175 7.99 1.80 -6.11
N ALA A 176 8.01 2.98 -6.76
CA ALA A 176 7.92 4.25 -6.08
C ALA A 176 6.55 4.46 -5.43
N MET A 177 6.54 5.01 -4.20
CA MET A 177 5.28 5.30 -3.49
C MET A 177 4.67 6.65 -3.87
N VAL A 178 5.48 7.58 -4.39
CA VAL A 178 5.05 8.92 -4.81
C VAL A 178 5.40 9.13 -6.28
N GLY A 179 4.45 9.64 -7.07
CA GLY A 179 4.63 9.98 -8.47
C GLY A 179 5.80 10.95 -8.66
N GLY A 180 6.62 10.71 -9.69
CA GLY A 180 7.81 11.52 -9.96
C GLY A 180 9.00 11.27 -9.02
N THR A 181 8.91 10.33 -8.07
CA THR A 181 10.08 9.96 -7.24
C THR A 181 11.21 9.44 -8.12
N GLU A 182 12.42 9.92 -7.87
CA GLU A 182 13.64 9.47 -8.53
C GLU A 182 14.51 8.66 -7.57
N LEU A 183 14.88 7.45 -7.98
CA LEU A 183 15.80 6.58 -7.24
C LEU A 183 17.26 6.98 -7.52
N THR A 184 17.71 8.07 -6.90
CA THR A 184 19.05 8.64 -7.08
C THR A 184 19.77 8.90 -5.76
N GLY A 185 21.10 9.09 -5.74
CA GLY A 185 21.83 9.51 -4.54
C GLY A 185 22.03 8.43 -3.47
N ASP A 186 22.33 8.84 -2.24
CA ASP A 186 22.62 7.94 -1.11
C ASP A 186 21.32 7.45 -0.45
N VAL A 187 21.19 6.13 -0.32
CA VAL A 187 20.02 5.48 0.25
C VAL A 187 20.41 4.38 1.22
N VAL A 188 19.47 4.02 2.09
CA VAL A 188 19.50 2.80 2.88
C VAL A 188 18.41 1.89 2.35
N VAL A 189 18.80 0.68 1.94
CA VAL A 189 17.89 -0.40 1.57
C VAL A 189 17.74 -1.31 2.78
N THR A 190 16.53 -1.42 3.29
CA THR A 190 16.21 -2.28 4.43
C THR A 190 15.35 -3.44 3.94
N ALA A 191 15.72 -4.66 4.29
CA ALA A 191 14.88 -5.84 4.11
C ALA A 191 14.39 -6.30 5.49
N ARG A 192 13.09 -6.56 5.62
CA ARG A 192 12.47 -7.12 6.81
C ARG A 192 11.73 -8.39 6.43
N TYR A 193 12.20 -9.52 6.93
CA TYR A 193 11.42 -10.75 7.00
C TYR A 193 10.39 -10.59 8.12
N ASP A 194 9.12 -10.68 7.74
CA ASP A 194 7.97 -10.23 8.54
C ASP A 194 7.04 -11.41 8.81
N GLN A 195 6.83 -11.76 10.08
CA GLN A 195 6.19 -13.03 10.44
C GLN A 195 4.67 -13.05 10.32
N ASP A 196 4.01 -11.90 10.42
CA ASP A 196 2.55 -11.77 10.47
C ASP A 196 1.94 -11.32 9.14
N GLY A 197 2.75 -10.78 8.23
CA GLY A 197 2.34 -10.27 6.93
C GLY A 197 1.94 -8.80 6.91
N ASP A 198 2.06 -8.09 8.02
CA ASP A 198 1.78 -6.66 8.15
C ASP A 198 3.06 -5.81 7.97
N ALA A 199 3.05 -4.99 6.92
CA ALA A 199 4.18 -4.11 6.61
C ALA A 199 4.44 -3.05 7.69
N LEU A 200 3.44 -2.74 8.54
CA LEU A 200 3.47 -1.67 9.54
C LEU A 200 3.81 -2.16 10.95
N SER A 201 3.45 -3.39 11.30
CA SER A 201 3.82 -3.98 12.59
C SER A 201 5.33 -4.19 12.67
N LYS A 202 5.85 -4.38 13.88
CA LYS A 202 7.23 -4.81 14.12
C LYS A 202 7.18 -5.78 15.28
N GLU A 203 7.19 -7.06 14.95
CA GLU A 203 6.91 -8.10 15.93
C GLU A 203 8.21 -8.78 16.41
N PRO A 204 8.25 -9.23 17.67
CA PRO A 204 9.32 -10.09 18.14
C PRO A 204 9.48 -11.32 17.23
N GLY A 205 10.68 -11.55 16.72
CA GLY A 205 10.98 -12.64 15.79
C GLY A 205 11.06 -12.24 14.31
N ASP A 206 10.71 -11.00 13.96
CA ASP A 206 11.08 -10.43 12.66
C ASP A 206 12.60 -10.41 12.51
N ILE A 207 13.08 -10.51 11.26
CA ILE A 207 14.50 -10.46 10.97
C ILE A 207 14.76 -9.32 10.01
N VAL A 208 15.63 -8.40 10.41
CA VAL A 208 15.97 -7.19 9.67
C VAL A 208 17.41 -7.25 9.20
N GLY A 209 17.63 -6.72 8.00
CA GLY A 209 18.95 -6.41 7.45
C GLY A 209 18.91 -5.09 6.71
N ASN A 210 20.05 -4.41 6.60
CA ASN A 210 20.15 -3.19 5.80
C ASN A 210 21.48 -3.10 5.05
N ALA A 211 21.48 -2.28 4.00
CA ALA A 211 22.66 -1.89 3.25
C ALA A 211 22.56 -0.42 2.85
N ARG A 212 23.60 0.36 3.11
CA ARG A 212 23.73 1.74 2.59
C ARG A 212 24.44 1.69 1.24
N VAL A 213 23.83 2.29 0.22
CA VAL A 213 24.36 2.30 -1.15
C VAL A 213 24.12 3.66 -1.81
N LYS A 214 24.92 3.97 -2.84
CA LYS A 214 24.70 5.10 -3.73
C LYS A 214 24.12 4.60 -5.04
N LEU A 215 23.03 5.22 -5.50
CA LEU A 215 22.30 4.80 -6.69
C LEU A 215 22.88 5.39 -8.00
N PRO A 216 22.84 4.64 -9.13
CA PRO A 216 22.37 3.25 -9.24
C PRO A 216 23.33 2.24 -8.58
N ALA A 217 22.78 1.12 -8.11
CA ALA A 217 23.59 0.10 -7.43
C ALA A 217 23.25 -1.32 -7.89
N ASP A 218 24.29 -2.10 -8.16
CA ASP A 218 24.26 -3.51 -8.51
C ASP A 218 24.90 -4.38 -7.43
N ASN A 219 24.56 -5.67 -7.42
CA ASN A 219 25.16 -6.68 -6.55
C ASN A 219 25.07 -6.33 -5.05
N VAL A 220 24.04 -5.57 -4.67
CA VAL A 220 23.80 -5.21 -3.26
C VAL A 220 23.52 -6.49 -2.48
N GLN A 221 24.21 -6.67 -1.35
CA GLN A 221 23.96 -7.79 -0.45
C GLN A 221 23.33 -7.29 0.83
N ILE A 222 22.14 -7.79 1.15
CA ILE A 222 21.46 -7.52 2.41
C ILE A 222 21.45 -8.80 3.22
N TRP A 223 22.11 -8.77 4.37
CA TRP A 223 22.10 -9.88 5.31
C TRP A 223 21.03 -9.65 6.37
N LEU A 224 20.01 -10.50 6.40
CA LEU A 224 19.02 -10.54 7.46
C LEU A 224 19.67 -11.13 8.70
N ASP A 225 19.88 -10.28 9.69
CA ASP A 225 20.87 -10.53 10.73
C ASP A 225 20.39 -10.07 12.12
N THR A 226 19.47 -9.11 12.19
CA THR A 226 18.97 -8.57 13.45
C THR A 226 17.60 -9.13 13.72
N ILE A 227 17.45 -9.90 14.81
CA ILE A 227 16.17 -10.42 15.27
C ILE A 227 15.54 -9.35 16.16
N LEU A 228 14.30 -8.93 15.86
CA LEU A 228 13.54 -7.98 16.68
C LEU A 228 12.91 -8.65 17.91
#